data_AF-A0A8J5KB37-F1
#
_entry.id   AF-A0A8J5KB37-F1
#
_cell.length_a   1.000
_cell.length_b   1.000
_cell.length_c   1.000
_cell.angle_alpha   90.00
_cell.angle_beta   90.00
_cell.angle_gamma   90.00
#
_symmetry.space_group_name_H-M   'P 1'
#
loop_
_entity.id
_entity.type
_entity.pdbx_description
1 polymer ?
#
loop_
_entity_poly.entity_id
_entity_poly.type
_entity_poly.pdbx_seq_one_letter_code
_entity_poly.pdbx_strand_id
1 'polypeptide(L)'
;MASLGMLSAALLLGLFLPSSMANNVLFGGDRLNTGESLREGNFKFTMMSDDCTLVLNDNDQTVWSSPTNGLGNNCFAHLQTNGNLVIRNDKDQVVWSSNTAGEEGNYILVLQNDGSVVIFGRSIWSIPPGSNTATSKGAVIVKRGRSDESTNILYGGHKLRTDESLKEGDYTFVMQSDCNLVLYANNNNQVMWSSQTNDLGSRCFARMQTDGNLVIFDGINFNKIWDSNTRGPEGKYILVLQRDGHVVIYGSPILTIPNDEPTNRKIAMVTKK
;
A
#
# COMPACT_ATOMS: atom_id res chain seq x y z
N MET A 1 -24.53 -12.80 -64.28
CA MET A 1 -23.58 -12.08 -63.39
C MET A 1 -24.40 -11.29 -62.38
N ALA A 2 -24.57 -11.84 -61.17
CA ALA A 2 -25.17 -11.13 -60.05
C ALA A 2 -24.27 -11.43 -58.84
N SER A 3 -23.61 -10.40 -58.32
CA SER A 3 -22.61 -10.52 -57.26
C SER A 3 -23.29 -10.70 -55.90
N LEU A 4 -22.87 -11.74 -55.17
CA LEU A 4 -23.12 -11.92 -53.75
C LEU A 4 -22.51 -10.75 -52.97
N GLY A 5 -23.34 -9.99 -52.24
CA GLY A 5 -22.87 -9.06 -51.20
C GLY A 5 -22.51 -9.83 -49.94
N MET A 6 -21.24 -9.83 -49.55
CA MET A 6 -20.79 -10.34 -48.26
C MET A 6 -21.26 -9.39 -47.14
N LEU A 7 -22.09 -9.89 -46.23
CA LEU A 7 -22.30 -9.27 -44.93
C LEU A 7 -21.01 -9.39 -44.11
N SER A 8 -20.32 -8.26 -43.95
CA SER A 8 -19.19 -8.15 -43.01
C SER A 8 -19.74 -8.14 -41.58
N ALA A 9 -19.51 -9.22 -40.85
CA ALA A 9 -19.73 -9.25 -39.42
C ALA A 9 -18.59 -8.46 -38.75
N ALA A 10 -18.90 -7.25 -38.28
CA ALA A 10 -17.99 -6.47 -37.46
C ALA A 10 -17.78 -7.20 -36.13
N LEU A 11 -16.63 -7.86 -36.00
CA LEU A 11 -16.14 -8.41 -34.74
C LEU A 11 -15.88 -7.23 -33.79
N LEU A 12 -16.81 -6.96 -32.88
CA LEU A 12 -16.55 -6.08 -31.74
C LEU A 12 -15.47 -6.77 -30.87
N LEU A 13 -14.20 -6.50 -31.17
CA LEU A 13 -13.15 -6.64 -30.16
C LEU A 13 -13.50 -5.65 -29.05
N GLY A 14 -14.12 -6.16 -27.98
CA GLY A 14 -14.16 -5.47 -26.71
C GLY A 14 -12.72 -5.16 -26.31
N LEU A 15 -12.33 -3.89 -26.46
CA LEU A 15 -11.15 -3.37 -25.79
C LEU A 15 -11.42 -3.53 -24.30
N PHE A 16 -10.96 -4.65 -23.72
CA PHE A 16 -10.64 -4.67 -22.30
C PHE A 16 -9.56 -3.61 -22.13
N LEU A 17 -9.98 -2.40 -21.77
CA LEU A 17 -9.06 -1.46 -21.15
C LEU A 17 -8.48 -2.21 -19.95
N PRO A 18 -7.15 -2.41 -19.87
CA PRO A 18 -6.57 -2.95 -18.65
C PRO A 18 -6.98 -2.01 -17.52
N SER A 19 -7.88 -2.48 -16.66
CA SER A 19 -8.32 -1.80 -15.46
C SER A 19 -7.05 -1.43 -14.69
N SER A 20 -6.90 -0.14 -14.40
CA SER A 20 -5.72 0.48 -13.83
C SER A 20 -4.98 -0.43 -12.84
N MET A 21 -3.72 -0.77 -13.15
CA MET A 21 -2.87 -1.60 -12.31
C MET A 21 -2.84 -1.00 -10.90
N ALA A 22 -3.35 -1.76 -9.91
CA ALA A 22 -3.31 -1.32 -8.53
C ALA A 22 -1.87 -1.46 -8.02
N ASN A 23 -1.45 -0.43 -7.28
CA ASN A 23 -0.18 -0.39 -6.59
C ASN A 23 -0.08 -1.57 -5.62
N ASN A 24 1.12 -1.81 -5.09
CA ASN A 24 1.39 -2.73 -4.00
C ASN A 24 0.62 -2.45 -2.68
N VAL A 25 -0.32 -1.48 -2.64
CA VAL A 25 -1.09 -1.08 -1.44
C VAL A 25 -2.59 -1.05 -1.72
N LEU A 26 -3.38 -1.58 -0.79
CA LEU A 26 -4.84 -1.46 -0.69
C LEU A 26 -5.20 -0.73 0.61
N PHE A 27 -5.97 0.35 0.53
CA PHE A 27 -6.31 1.15 1.70
C PHE A 27 -7.59 0.67 2.42
N GLY A 28 -7.74 1.02 3.69
CA GLY A 28 -8.99 0.81 4.43
C GLY A 28 -10.15 1.56 3.77
N GLY A 29 -11.26 0.84 3.53
CA GLY A 29 -12.39 1.29 2.73
C GLY A 29 -12.30 0.92 1.24
N ASP A 30 -11.16 0.38 0.79
CA ASP A 30 -10.94 0.02 -0.61
C ASP A 30 -11.20 -1.45 -0.89
N ARG A 31 -11.51 -1.72 -2.16
CA ARG A 31 -11.69 -3.08 -2.65
C ARG A 31 -10.85 -3.37 -3.88
N LEU A 32 -10.43 -4.62 -4.01
CA LEU A 32 -10.06 -5.24 -5.26
C LEU A 32 -11.31 -5.88 -5.85
N ASN A 33 -11.80 -5.34 -6.95
CA ASN A 33 -12.84 -5.95 -7.73
C ASN A 33 -12.32 -7.23 -8.40
N THR A 34 -13.24 -8.05 -8.89
CA THR A 34 -12.93 -9.20 -9.74
C THR A 34 -11.95 -8.83 -10.86
N GLY A 35 -10.85 -9.59 -10.96
CA GLY A 35 -9.78 -9.42 -11.94
C GLY A 35 -8.69 -8.40 -11.57
N GLU A 36 -8.94 -7.55 -10.56
CA GLU A 36 -7.96 -6.57 -10.10
C GLU A 36 -6.88 -7.20 -9.21
N SER A 37 -5.70 -6.58 -9.20
CA SER A 37 -4.57 -7.10 -8.46
C SER A 37 -3.63 -6.02 -7.94
N LEU A 38 -3.10 -6.21 -6.74
CA LEU A 38 -1.88 -5.56 -6.28
C LEU A 38 -0.66 -6.27 -6.89
N ARG A 39 0.41 -5.53 -7.16
CA ARG A 39 1.64 -6.04 -7.77
C ARG A 39 2.89 -5.46 -7.10
N GLU A 40 3.89 -6.29 -6.91
CA GLU A 40 5.22 -5.91 -6.43
C GLU A 40 6.25 -6.90 -7.02
N GLY A 41 7.10 -6.44 -7.94
CA GLY A 41 7.97 -7.32 -8.72
C GLY A 41 7.21 -8.47 -9.38
N ASN A 42 7.63 -9.71 -9.08
CA ASN A 42 7.00 -10.93 -9.59
C ASN A 42 5.75 -11.37 -8.82
N PHE A 43 5.44 -10.71 -7.70
CA PHE A 43 4.31 -11.05 -6.85
C PHE A 43 3.03 -10.36 -7.30
N LYS A 44 1.92 -11.09 -7.25
CA LYS A 44 0.59 -10.57 -7.62
C LYS A 44 -0.48 -11.07 -6.66
N PHE A 45 -1.17 -10.15 -5.98
CA PHE A 45 -2.30 -10.47 -5.11
C PHE A 45 -3.62 -10.11 -5.82
N THR A 46 -4.36 -11.12 -6.28
CA THR A 46 -5.45 -10.99 -7.26
C THR A 46 -6.76 -11.55 -6.75
N MET A 47 -7.86 -10.80 -6.94
CA MET A 47 -9.20 -11.34 -6.79
C MET A 47 -9.61 -12.05 -8.10
N MET A 48 -9.67 -13.38 -8.09
CA MET A 48 -9.95 -14.19 -9.29
C MET A 48 -11.38 -14.03 -9.79
N SER A 49 -11.56 -14.19 -11.11
CA SER A 49 -12.84 -13.93 -11.80
C SER A 49 -13.76 -15.10 -11.99
N ASP A 50 -13.25 -16.30 -11.87
CA ASP A 50 -13.94 -17.55 -12.15
C ASP A 50 -14.56 -18.18 -10.91
N ASP A 51 -13.96 -18.00 -9.73
CA ASP A 51 -14.29 -18.84 -8.58
C ASP A 51 -14.37 -18.14 -7.22
N CYS A 52 -14.30 -16.81 -7.17
CA CYS A 52 -14.25 -16.03 -5.94
C CYS A 52 -13.03 -16.28 -5.04
N THR A 53 -11.92 -16.77 -5.59
CA THR A 53 -10.67 -16.97 -4.85
C THR A 53 -9.79 -15.72 -4.87
N LEU A 54 -9.30 -15.30 -3.71
CA LEU A 54 -8.24 -14.31 -3.59
C LEU A 54 -6.91 -15.06 -3.56
N VAL A 55 -6.00 -14.73 -4.48
CA VAL A 55 -4.79 -15.50 -4.76
C VAL A 55 -3.55 -14.62 -4.64
N LEU A 56 -2.51 -15.14 -4.00
CA LEU A 56 -1.14 -14.63 -4.09
C LEU A 56 -0.34 -15.51 -5.04
N ASN A 57 0.17 -14.92 -6.11
CA ASN A 57 1.06 -15.57 -7.07
C ASN A 57 2.49 -15.05 -6.93
N ASP A 58 3.45 -15.94 -7.14
CA ASP A 58 4.87 -15.66 -7.41
C ASP A 58 5.21 -16.24 -8.79
N ASN A 59 5.61 -15.39 -9.75
CA ASN A 59 5.92 -15.83 -11.12
C ASN A 59 4.80 -16.71 -11.74
N ASP A 60 3.56 -16.25 -11.59
CA ASP A 60 2.33 -16.95 -11.99
C ASP A 60 2.04 -18.30 -11.30
N GLN A 61 2.87 -18.72 -10.34
CA GLN A 61 2.59 -19.85 -9.46
C GLN A 61 1.82 -19.39 -8.23
N THR A 62 0.67 -20.01 -7.96
CA THR A 62 -0.11 -19.74 -6.76
C THR A 62 0.60 -20.27 -5.51
N VAL A 63 1.06 -19.36 -4.67
CA VAL A 63 1.71 -19.66 -3.37
C VAL A 63 0.71 -19.62 -2.22
N TRP A 64 -0.37 -18.82 -2.34
CA TRP A 64 -1.46 -18.80 -1.37
C TRP A 64 -2.81 -18.55 -2.05
N SER A 65 -3.88 -19.14 -1.50
CA SER A 65 -5.26 -18.89 -1.94
C SER A 65 -6.24 -18.90 -0.76
N SER A 66 -7.29 -18.07 -0.85
CA SER A 66 -8.39 -18.11 0.10
C SER A 66 -9.27 -19.37 -0.10
N PRO A 67 -9.86 -19.94 0.96
CA PRO A 67 -10.73 -21.10 0.86
C PRO A 67 -12.16 -20.70 0.42
N THR A 68 -12.29 -20.01 -0.71
CA THR A 68 -13.56 -19.40 -1.17
C THR A 68 -14.03 -19.85 -2.55
N ASN A 69 -13.34 -20.81 -3.17
CA ASN A 69 -13.69 -21.38 -4.46
C ASN A 69 -15.17 -21.81 -4.49
N GLY A 70 -15.95 -21.25 -5.41
CA GLY A 70 -17.34 -21.60 -5.64
C GLY A 70 -18.34 -21.07 -4.59
N LEU A 71 -17.91 -20.20 -3.67
CA LEU A 71 -18.79 -19.64 -2.63
C LEU A 71 -19.63 -18.44 -3.10
N GLY A 72 -19.54 -18.03 -4.36
CA GLY A 72 -20.31 -16.92 -4.92
C GLY A 72 -19.96 -16.60 -6.38
N ASN A 73 -20.44 -15.46 -6.87
CA ASN A 73 -20.08 -14.88 -8.18
C ASN A 73 -19.64 -13.42 -8.02
N ASN A 74 -18.84 -12.92 -8.96
CA ASN A 74 -18.34 -11.54 -9.03
C ASN A 74 -17.83 -11.01 -7.69
N CYS A 75 -17.06 -11.85 -6.97
CA CYS A 75 -16.60 -11.49 -5.65
C CYS A 75 -15.53 -10.40 -5.70
N PHE A 76 -15.46 -9.65 -4.60
CA PHE A 76 -14.47 -8.61 -4.38
C PHE A 76 -13.84 -8.78 -2.99
N ALA A 77 -12.55 -8.46 -2.88
CA ALA A 77 -11.86 -8.37 -1.60
C ALA A 77 -11.92 -6.92 -1.12
N HIS A 78 -12.35 -6.67 0.11
CA HIS A 78 -12.51 -5.33 0.69
C HIS A 78 -11.75 -5.27 2.02
N LEU A 79 -10.75 -4.39 2.10
CA LEU A 79 -10.14 -4.06 3.38
C LEU A 79 -11.03 -3.03 4.07
N GLN A 80 -11.70 -3.42 5.14
CA GLN A 80 -12.62 -2.55 5.88
C GLN A 80 -11.83 -1.55 6.75
N THR A 81 -12.50 -0.47 7.18
CA THR A 81 -11.94 0.59 8.04
C THR A 81 -11.60 0.13 9.46
N ASN A 82 -12.02 -1.06 9.86
CA ASN A 82 -11.59 -1.68 11.12
C ASN A 82 -10.40 -2.64 10.96
N GLY A 83 -9.78 -2.69 9.77
CA GLY A 83 -8.63 -3.57 9.51
C GLY A 83 -8.99 -5.01 9.18
N ASN A 84 -10.27 -5.32 8.99
CA ASN A 84 -10.72 -6.63 8.55
C ASN A 84 -10.70 -6.73 7.02
N LEU A 85 -10.00 -7.72 6.48
CA LEU A 85 -10.09 -8.06 5.06
C LEU A 85 -11.24 -9.07 4.88
N VAL A 86 -12.21 -8.72 4.04
CA VAL A 86 -13.35 -9.59 3.74
C VAL A 86 -13.42 -9.87 2.25
N ILE A 87 -13.86 -11.07 1.89
CA ILE A 87 -14.28 -11.39 0.53
C ILE A 87 -15.81 -11.42 0.54
N ARG A 88 -16.42 -10.66 -0.36
CA ARG A 88 -17.87 -10.55 -0.51
C ARG A 88 -18.27 -10.95 -1.92
N ASN A 89 -19.45 -11.54 -2.06
CA ASN A 89 -20.05 -11.84 -3.37
C ASN A 89 -20.91 -10.69 -3.89
N ASP A 90 -21.48 -10.86 -5.09
CA ASP A 90 -22.40 -9.92 -5.74
C ASP A 90 -23.68 -9.60 -4.95
N LYS A 91 -24.06 -10.45 -4.00
CA LYS A 91 -25.18 -10.24 -3.07
C LYS A 91 -24.77 -9.53 -1.78
N ASP A 92 -23.53 -9.02 -1.73
CA ASP A 92 -22.92 -8.40 -0.55
C ASP A 92 -22.80 -9.33 0.67
N GLN A 93 -22.86 -10.65 0.45
CA GLN A 93 -22.66 -11.63 1.52
C GLN A 93 -21.17 -11.85 1.74
N VAL A 94 -20.73 -11.84 3.00
CA VAL A 94 -19.35 -12.18 3.38
C VAL A 94 -19.16 -13.68 3.22
N VAL A 95 -18.29 -14.08 2.29
CA VAL A 95 -17.94 -15.49 2.05
C VAL A 95 -16.65 -15.89 2.79
N TRP A 96 -15.84 -14.92 3.20
CA TRP A 96 -14.65 -15.11 4.01
C TRP A 96 -14.22 -13.83 4.71
N SER A 97 -13.54 -13.96 5.85
CA SER A 97 -12.99 -12.86 6.63
C SER A 97 -11.66 -13.25 7.23
N SER A 98 -10.74 -12.28 7.34
CA SER A 98 -9.48 -12.44 8.07
C SER A 98 -9.65 -12.46 9.59
N ASN A 99 -10.82 -12.10 10.11
CA ASN A 99 -11.11 -12.00 11.55
C ASN A 99 -10.11 -11.09 12.29
N THR A 100 -9.65 -10.04 11.62
CA THR A 100 -8.67 -9.06 12.15
C THR A 100 -9.32 -7.73 12.52
N ALA A 101 -10.66 -7.70 12.60
CA ALA A 101 -11.41 -6.50 12.96
C ALA A 101 -10.97 -5.96 14.33
N GLY A 102 -10.47 -4.73 14.33
CA GLY A 102 -10.14 -3.96 15.52
C GLY A 102 -11.04 -2.73 15.65
N GLU A 103 -10.49 -1.67 16.21
CA GLU A 103 -11.15 -0.36 16.24
C GLU A 103 -11.20 0.26 14.84
N GLU A 104 -12.19 1.11 14.59
CA GLU A 104 -12.24 1.89 13.35
C GLU A 104 -11.00 2.80 13.19
N GLY A 105 -10.54 2.94 11.95
CA GLY A 105 -9.41 3.79 11.58
C GLY A 105 -8.92 3.58 10.14
N ASN A 106 -7.75 4.11 9.86
CA ASN A 106 -7.12 3.98 8.55
C ASN A 106 -6.09 2.85 8.59
N TYR A 107 -6.46 1.68 8.10
CA TYR A 107 -5.58 0.52 7.92
C TYR A 107 -5.07 0.46 6.47
N ILE A 108 -4.00 -0.28 6.23
CA ILE A 108 -3.51 -0.59 4.88
C ILE A 108 -3.12 -2.05 4.78
N LEU A 109 -3.30 -2.62 3.60
CA LEU A 109 -2.75 -3.90 3.19
C LEU A 109 -1.66 -3.63 2.15
N VAL A 110 -0.48 -4.21 2.36
CA VAL A 110 0.71 -4.02 1.52
C VAL A 110 1.16 -5.38 1.01
N LEU A 111 1.37 -5.50 -0.30
CA LEU A 111 2.14 -6.57 -0.91
C LEU A 111 3.62 -6.15 -0.90
N GLN A 112 4.43 -6.85 -0.12
CA GLN A 112 5.82 -6.49 0.12
C GLN A 112 6.76 -7.05 -0.95
N ASN A 113 7.96 -6.50 -1.03
CA ASN A 113 9.00 -6.93 -1.97
C ASN A 113 9.53 -8.35 -1.71
N ASP A 114 9.35 -8.84 -0.49
CA ASP A 114 9.60 -10.22 -0.11
C ASP A 114 8.45 -11.16 -0.49
N GLY A 115 7.35 -10.64 -1.04
CA GLY A 115 6.17 -11.38 -1.47
C GLY A 115 5.10 -11.58 -0.42
N SER A 116 5.35 -11.22 0.84
CA SER A 116 4.33 -11.32 1.88
C SER A 116 3.24 -10.26 1.71
N VAL A 117 2.00 -10.60 2.08
CA VAL A 117 0.88 -9.64 2.12
C VAL A 117 0.57 -9.33 3.58
N VAL A 118 0.69 -8.05 3.96
CA VAL A 118 0.64 -7.62 5.35
C VAL A 118 -0.44 -6.56 5.54
N ILE A 119 -1.33 -6.75 6.52
CA ILE A 119 -2.21 -5.67 6.99
C ILE A 119 -1.52 -4.97 8.16
N PHE A 120 -1.21 -3.69 7.98
CA PHE A 120 -0.66 -2.83 9.02
C PHE A 120 -1.76 -2.17 9.85
N GLY A 121 -1.46 -1.92 11.12
CA GLY A 121 -2.35 -1.25 12.06
C GLY A 121 -2.64 0.20 11.65
N ARG A 122 -3.50 0.86 12.44
CA ARG A 122 -3.99 2.21 12.13
C ARG A 122 -2.87 3.22 11.88
N SER A 123 -3.13 4.19 11.01
CA SER A 123 -2.27 5.36 10.84
C SER A 123 -2.13 6.11 12.16
N ILE A 124 -0.90 6.44 12.56
CA ILE A 124 -0.62 7.21 13.77
C ILE A 124 -0.20 8.65 13.47
N TRP A 125 0.11 8.95 12.20
CA TRP A 125 0.57 10.26 11.77
C TRP A 125 0.53 10.41 10.26
N SER A 126 0.34 11.64 9.78
CA SER A 126 0.39 11.97 8.37
C SER A 126 0.89 13.39 8.08
N ILE A 127 1.55 13.55 6.93
CA ILE A 127 1.78 14.84 6.27
C ILE A 127 0.81 14.95 5.09
N PRO A 128 -0.22 15.80 5.17
CA PRO A 128 -1.02 16.14 4.00
C PRO A 128 -0.23 17.01 3.03
N PRO A 129 -0.39 16.83 1.72
CA PRO A 129 0.26 17.66 0.71
C PRO A 129 -0.21 19.13 0.85
N GLY A 130 0.74 20.07 0.88
CA GLY A 130 0.46 21.51 0.99
C GLY A 130 0.19 21.98 2.43
N SER A 131 0.33 21.10 3.42
CA SER A 131 0.25 21.47 4.83
C SER A 131 1.59 21.96 5.35
N ASN A 132 1.60 22.98 6.20
CA ASN A 132 2.79 23.38 6.97
C ASN A 132 2.89 22.65 8.33
N THR A 133 1.92 21.81 8.67
CA THR A 133 1.86 21.07 9.95
C THR A 133 1.55 19.60 9.71
N ALA A 134 2.35 18.72 10.30
CA ALA A 134 2.02 17.30 10.34
C ALA A 134 0.92 17.04 11.37
N THR A 135 0.02 16.08 11.09
CA THR A 135 -1.16 15.80 11.91
C THR A 135 -1.13 14.39 12.47
N SER A 136 -1.60 14.21 13.71
CA SER A 136 -1.72 12.92 14.40
C SER A 136 -3.06 12.21 14.17
N LYS A 137 -3.92 12.73 13.29
CA LYS A 137 -5.24 12.14 12.97
C LYS A 137 -5.40 11.93 11.48
N GLY A 138 -5.59 10.65 11.13
CA GLY A 138 -6.09 10.05 9.88
C GLY A 138 -5.94 10.84 8.59
N ALA A 139 -5.12 10.31 7.67
CA ALA A 139 -5.07 10.77 6.28
C ALA A 139 -6.46 10.65 5.60
N VAL A 140 -6.85 11.67 4.84
CA VAL A 140 -8.03 11.64 3.98
C VAL A 140 -7.60 11.12 2.62
N ILE A 141 -7.95 9.88 2.33
CA ILE A 141 -7.50 9.16 1.12
C ILE A 141 -8.36 9.60 -0.07
N VAL A 142 -7.74 10.22 -1.08
CA VAL A 142 -8.43 10.54 -2.34
C VAL A 142 -7.75 9.84 -3.51
N LYS A 143 -8.46 8.93 -4.18
CA LYS A 143 -7.90 8.10 -5.25
C LYS A 143 -7.82 8.81 -6.59
N ARG A 144 -6.65 8.78 -7.25
CA ARG A 144 -6.49 8.72 -8.73
C ARG A 144 -5.04 8.47 -9.18
N GLY A 145 -4.84 7.52 -10.11
CA GLY A 145 -3.92 7.60 -11.27
C GLY A 145 -2.41 7.25 -11.17
N ARG A 146 -2.04 6.15 -11.87
CA ARG A 146 -0.77 5.71 -12.54
C ARG A 146 0.61 5.82 -11.83
N SER A 147 1.35 4.70 -11.81
CA SER A 147 2.68 4.52 -11.17
C SER A 147 3.85 4.44 -12.16
N ASP A 148 5.01 4.98 -11.76
CA ASP A 148 6.35 4.71 -12.31
C ASP A 148 7.27 4.23 -11.18
N GLU A 149 8.20 3.32 -11.51
CA GLU A 149 9.00 2.51 -10.57
C GLU A 149 9.83 3.32 -9.57
N SER A 150 9.50 3.18 -8.28
CA SER A 150 10.30 3.63 -7.14
C SER A 150 9.72 3.11 -5.82
N THR A 151 10.54 2.96 -4.79
CA THR A 151 10.06 2.48 -3.47
C THR A 151 9.22 3.56 -2.80
N ASN A 152 7.94 3.28 -2.56
CA ASN A 152 7.00 4.17 -1.89
C ASN A 152 6.92 3.96 -0.36
N ILE A 153 7.66 2.98 0.17
CA ILE A 153 7.62 2.56 1.59
C ILE A 153 9.01 2.63 2.22
N LEU A 154 9.10 3.19 3.43
CA LEU A 154 10.25 3.08 4.32
C LEU A 154 9.88 2.26 5.56
N TYR A 155 10.52 1.11 5.71
CA TYR A 155 10.28 0.18 6.81
C TYR A 155 10.93 0.63 8.12
N GLY A 156 10.32 0.28 9.25
CA GLY A 156 10.92 0.41 10.57
C GLY A 156 12.34 -0.16 10.62
N GLY A 157 13.24 0.57 11.27
CA GLY A 157 14.67 0.27 11.32
C GLY A 157 15.48 0.81 10.14
N HIS A 158 14.86 1.10 8.99
CA HIS A 158 15.51 1.59 7.79
C HIS A 158 15.58 3.12 7.74
N LYS A 159 16.43 3.64 6.85
CA LYS A 159 16.67 5.07 6.68
C LYS A 159 16.71 5.49 5.21
N LEU A 160 16.31 6.72 4.95
CA LEU A 160 16.69 7.50 3.78
C LEU A 160 17.99 8.23 4.12
N ARG A 161 19.07 7.93 3.41
CA ARG A 161 20.30 8.73 3.45
C ARG A 161 20.11 10.02 2.67
N THR A 162 21.12 10.88 2.76
CA THR A 162 21.25 12.06 1.91
C THR A 162 21.00 11.72 0.43
N ASP A 163 20.10 12.49 -0.19
CA ASP A 163 19.59 12.40 -1.56
C ASP A 163 18.83 11.10 -1.91
N GLU A 164 18.60 10.19 -0.94
CA GLU A 164 17.67 9.07 -1.10
C GLU A 164 16.21 9.56 -0.92
N SER A 165 15.28 8.92 -1.62
CA SER A 165 13.88 9.33 -1.63
C SER A 165 12.90 8.16 -1.70
N LEU A 166 11.71 8.39 -1.16
CA LEU A 166 10.51 7.66 -1.54
C LEU A 166 9.82 8.41 -2.69
N LYS A 167 9.18 7.67 -3.58
CA LYS A 167 8.47 8.25 -4.72
C LYS A 167 7.21 7.44 -5.00
N GLU A 168 6.15 8.13 -5.40
CA GLU A 168 4.87 7.54 -5.77
C GLU A 168 4.10 8.53 -6.66
N GLY A 169 3.80 8.10 -7.88
CA GLY A 169 3.20 8.98 -8.90
C GLY A 169 4.04 10.25 -9.10
N ASP A 170 3.39 11.41 -9.03
CA ASP A 170 4.04 12.72 -9.17
C ASP A 170 4.67 13.21 -7.86
N TYR A 171 4.78 12.42 -6.81
CA TYR A 171 5.32 12.88 -5.52
C TYR A 171 6.69 12.27 -5.21
N THR A 172 7.56 13.08 -4.62
CA THR A 172 8.88 12.64 -4.10
C THR A 172 9.03 13.10 -2.66
N PHE A 173 9.35 12.18 -1.74
CA PHE A 173 9.74 12.49 -0.37
C PHE A 173 11.22 12.20 -0.16
N VAL A 174 12.05 13.24 -0.05
CA VAL A 174 13.51 13.16 -0.17
C VAL A 174 14.22 13.77 1.04
N MET A 175 15.26 13.10 1.52
CA MET A 175 16.19 13.63 2.51
C MET A 175 17.31 14.38 1.80
N GLN A 176 17.20 15.70 1.67
CA GLN A 176 18.12 16.52 0.89
C GLN A 176 19.50 16.69 1.57
N SER A 177 20.50 17.05 0.77
CA SER A 177 21.90 17.28 1.20
C SER A 177 22.11 18.47 2.14
N ASP A 178 21.18 19.42 2.17
CA ASP A 178 21.13 20.51 3.14
C ASP A 178 20.54 20.08 4.50
N CYS A 179 20.27 18.78 4.71
CA CYS A 179 19.60 18.25 5.89
C CYS A 179 18.10 18.56 6.01
N ASN A 180 17.46 19.00 4.93
CA ASN A 180 16.02 19.19 4.88
C ASN A 180 15.30 17.92 4.36
N LEU A 181 14.27 17.45 5.06
CA LEU A 181 13.39 16.38 4.58
C LEU A 181 12.18 17.02 3.91
N VAL A 182 11.98 16.77 2.62
CA VAL A 182 11.04 17.54 1.81
C VAL A 182 10.14 16.63 0.98
N LEU A 183 8.85 16.97 0.95
CA LEU A 183 7.87 16.41 0.03
C LEU A 183 7.69 17.38 -1.13
N TYR A 184 7.93 16.89 -2.35
CA TYR A 184 7.69 17.61 -3.59
C TYR A 184 6.50 17.04 -4.36
N ALA A 185 5.78 17.90 -5.06
CA ALA A 185 5.03 17.56 -6.27
C ALA A 185 5.94 17.81 -7.49
N ASN A 186 6.32 16.75 -8.18
CA ASN A 186 7.34 16.71 -9.24
C ASN A 186 6.88 17.34 -10.55
N ASN A 187 5.57 17.46 -10.79
CA ASN A 187 5.01 18.08 -11.99
C ASN A 187 5.46 19.56 -12.16
N ASN A 188 5.89 20.21 -11.08
CA ASN A 188 6.38 21.59 -11.07
C ASN A 188 7.50 21.86 -10.04
N ASN A 189 8.09 20.81 -9.45
CA ASN A 189 9.02 20.91 -8.31
C ASN A 189 8.47 21.74 -7.13
N GLN A 190 7.16 21.75 -6.93
CA GLN A 190 6.53 22.48 -5.82
C GLN A 190 6.81 21.78 -4.50
N VAL A 191 7.32 22.53 -3.53
CA VAL A 191 7.44 22.09 -2.14
C VAL A 191 6.04 21.99 -1.54
N MET A 192 5.63 20.77 -1.19
CA MET A 192 4.34 20.49 -0.56
C MET A 192 4.45 20.46 0.97
N TRP A 193 5.60 20.04 1.49
CA TRP A 193 5.93 20.08 2.92
C TRP A 193 7.46 20.02 3.09
N SER A 194 7.97 20.59 4.17
CA SER A 194 9.38 20.50 4.56
C SER A 194 9.52 20.43 6.08
N SER A 195 10.53 19.69 6.56
CA SER A 195 10.88 19.65 7.98
C SER A 195 11.48 20.96 8.50
N GLN A 196 11.88 21.87 7.61
CA GLN A 196 12.56 23.13 7.92
C GLN A 196 13.86 22.92 8.72
N THR A 197 14.59 21.85 8.38
CA THR A 197 15.83 21.46 9.06
C THR A 197 17.08 21.75 8.22
N ASN A 198 16.95 22.61 7.21
CA ASN A 198 18.07 22.99 6.37
C ASN A 198 19.20 23.58 7.22
N ASP A 199 20.43 23.18 6.91
CA ASP A 199 21.68 23.64 7.54
C ASP A 199 21.81 23.36 9.05
N LEU A 200 20.93 22.53 9.63
CA LEU A 200 20.99 22.15 11.05
C LEU A 200 21.94 20.97 11.34
N GLY A 201 22.60 20.41 10.31
CA GLY A 201 23.50 19.27 10.44
C GLY A 201 24.34 19.02 9.20
N SER A 202 24.95 17.84 9.10
CA SER A 202 25.74 17.41 7.95
C SER A 202 25.55 15.93 7.66
N ARG A 203 25.46 15.56 6.37
CA ARG A 203 25.23 14.17 5.92
C ARG A 203 24.00 13.52 6.58
N CYS A 204 22.95 14.30 6.77
CA CYS A 204 21.79 13.87 7.54
C CYS A 204 21.06 12.70 6.89
N PHE A 205 20.37 11.92 7.72
CA PHE A 205 19.52 10.84 7.29
C PHE A 205 18.20 10.87 8.06
N ALA A 206 17.10 10.48 7.40
CA ALA A 206 15.80 10.27 8.03
C ALA A 206 15.61 8.78 8.29
N ARG A 207 15.27 8.40 9.52
CA ARG A 207 15.08 7.00 9.92
C ARG A 207 13.67 6.78 10.44
N MET A 208 12.97 5.82 9.84
CA MET A 208 11.76 5.26 10.47
C MET A 208 12.22 4.32 11.57
N GLN A 209 12.03 4.69 12.83
CA GLN A 209 12.44 3.87 13.97
C GLN A 209 11.45 2.74 14.23
N THR A 210 11.90 1.71 14.95
CA THR A 210 11.09 0.54 15.33
C THR A 210 10.04 0.86 16.40
N ASP A 211 10.13 2.01 17.05
CA ASP A 211 9.13 2.53 17.98
C ASP A 211 8.06 3.41 17.30
N GLY A 212 8.08 3.52 15.97
CA GLY A 212 7.07 4.30 15.25
C GLY A 212 7.38 5.79 15.14
N ASN A 213 8.57 6.23 15.55
CA ASN A 213 9.01 7.62 15.34
C ASN A 213 9.80 7.76 14.03
N LEU A 214 9.45 8.75 13.19
CA LEU A 214 10.29 9.17 12.06
C LEU A 214 11.22 10.27 12.55
N VAL A 215 12.54 10.07 12.42
CA VAL A 215 13.53 10.97 13.02
C VAL A 215 14.61 11.36 12.03
N ILE A 216 14.96 12.64 11.98
CA ILE A 216 16.11 13.15 11.24
C ILE A 216 17.30 13.24 12.21
N PHE A 217 18.42 12.64 11.82
CA PHE A 217 19.67 12.71 12.56
C PHE A 217 20.75 13.41 11.76
N ASP A 218 21.61 14.15 12.46
CA ASP A 218 22.92 14.56 11.96
C ASP A 218 23.77 13.32 11.67
N GLY A 219 24.38 13.25 10.49
CA GLY A 219 25.14 12.07 10.06
C GLY A 219 26.53 11.96 10.67
N ILE A 220 27.04 13.04 11.27
CA ILE A 220 28.38 13.08 11.86
C ILE A 220 28.33 12.77 13.36
N ASN A 221 27.52 13.50 14.12
CA ASN A 221 27.44 13.42 15.57
C ASN A 221 26.27 12.58 16.07
N PHE A 222 25.38 12.12 15.17
CA PHE A 222 24.16 11.35 15.50
C PHE A 222 23.21 12.10 16.45
N ASN A 223 23.27 13.43 16.47
CA ASN A 223 22.33 14.26 17.20
C ASN A 223 20.96 14.22 16.52
N LYS A 224 19.90 14.12 17.31
CA LYS A 224 18.52 14.26 16.82
C LYS A 224 18.27 15.71 16.40
N ILE A 225 17.86 15.92 15.15
CA ILE A 225 17.52 17.24 14.62
C ILE A 225 16.01 17.49 14.69
N TRP A 226 15.21 16.50 14.29
CA TRP A 226 13.75 16.60 14.23
C TRP A 226 13.13 15.22 14.40
N ASP A 227 11.90 15.16 14.91
CA ASP A 227 11.10 13.93 14.91
C ASP A 227 9.60 14.18 14.75
N SER A 228 8.89 13.15 14.27
CA SER A 228 7.44 13.21 14.05
C SER A 228 6.62 13.22 15.34
N ASN A 229 7.24 13.05 16.51
CA ASN A 229 6.60 12.92 17.83
C ASN A 229 5.57 11.78 17.89
N THR A 230 5.89 10.65 17.25
CA THR A 230 4.98 9.50 17.11
C THR A 230 5.49 8.25 17.81
N ARG A 231 6.41 8.42 18.75
CA ARG A 231 6.99 7.35 19.55
C ARG A 231 5.90 6.56 20.28
N GLY A 232 5.78 5.29 19.93
CA GLY A 232 4.94 4.29 20.56
C GLY A 232 5.78 3.11 21.10
N PRO A 233 5.16 1.95 21.34
CA PRO A 233 5.89 0.73 21.68
C PRO A 233 6.73 0.23 20.49
N GLU A 234 7.78 -0.53 20.77
CA GLU A 234 8.57 -1.23 19.74
C GLU A 234 7.69 -2.14 18.87
N GLY A 235 7.97 -2.19 17.57
CA GLY A 235 7.14 -2.83 16.57
C GLY A 235 7.68 -2.73 15.14
N LYS A 236 6.84 -3.10 14.17
CA LYS A 236 7.17 -3.10 12.74
C LYS A 236 6.36 -2.01 12.03
N TYR A 237 6.66 -0.75 12.34
CA TYR A 237 6.01 0.40 11.70
C TYR A 237 6.49 0.59 10.27
N ILE A 238 5.68 1.26 9.46
CA ILE A 238 6.07 1.66 8.10
C ILE A 238 5.66 3.11 7.84
N LEU A 239 6.47 3.82 7.08
CA LEU A 239 6.15 5.10 6.47
C LEU A 239 5.81 4.85 5.00
N VAL A 240 4.67 5.34 4.53
CA VAL A 240 4.18 5.15 3.16
C VAL A 240 3.92 6.51 2.52
N LEU A 241 4.53 6.77 1.36
CA LEU A 241 4.13 7.85 0.47
C LEU A 241 2.99 7.36 -0.42
N GLN A 242 1.84 8.00 -0.32
CA GLN A 242 0.61 7.63 -1.02
C GLN A 242 0.49 8.38 -2.34
N ARG A 243 -0.30 7.84 -3.28
CA ARG A 243 -0.53 8.46 -4.61
C ARG A 243 -1.12 9.86 -4.55
N ASP A 244 -1.85 10.17 -3.49
CA ASP A 244 -2.44 11.49 -3.30
C ASP A 244 -1.49 12.49 -2.65
N GLY A 245 -0.24 12.08 -2.41
CA GLY A 245 0.82 12.90 -1.82
C GLY A 245 0.85 12.86 -0.30
N HIS A 246 -0.02 12.10 0.38
CA HIS A 246 0.10 11.93 1.82
C HIS A 246 1.31 11.07 2.18
N VAL A 247 2.11 11.51 3.14
CA VAL A 247 3.14 10.67 3.78
C VAL A 247 2.61 10.19 5.12
N VAL A 248 2.44 8.90 5.33
CA VAL A 248 1.68 8.35 6.47
C VAL A 248 2.46 7.28 7.21
N ILE A 249 2.49 7.34 8.55
CA ILE A 249 3.05 6.28 9.40
C ILE A 249 1.92 5.35 9.84
N TYR A 250 2.08 4.06 9.57
CA TYR A 250 1.15 3.01 10.01
C TYR A 250 1.75 2.17 11.14
N GLY A 251 0.86 1.74 12.05
CA GLY A 251 1.18 0.88 13.18
C GLY A 251 1.62 -0.53 12.79
N SER A 252 2.05 -1.31 13.79
CA SER A 252 2.51 -2.70 13.60
C SER A 252 1.48 -3.61 12.87
N PRO A 253 1.96 -4.67 12.18
CA PRO A 253 1.11 -5.65 11.51
C PRO A 253 0.06 -6.28 12.42
N ILE A 254 -1.13 -6.50 11.86
CA ILE A 254 -2.23 -7.26 12.47
C ILE A 254 -2.50 -8.59 11.74
N LEU A 255 -1.99 -8.73 10.51
CA LEU A 255 -2.05 -9.96 9.71
C LEU A 255 -0.83 -10.02 8.79
N THR A 256 -0.30 -11.22 8.60
CA THR A 256 0.69 -11.52 7.54
C THR A 256 0.27 -12.81 6.83
N ILE A 257 0.12 -12.73 5.51
CA ILE A 257 0.04 -13.88 4.61
C ILE A 257 1.44 -14.07 4.03
N PRO A 258 2.18 -15.12 4.43
CA PRO A 258 3.52 -15.35 3.93
C PRO A 258 3.49 -15.91 2.49
N ASN A 259 4.61 -15.80 1.77
CA ASN A 259 4.76 -16.33 0.42
C ASN A 259 5.48 -17.70 0.35
N ASP A 260 5.94 -18.24 1.48
CA ASP A 260 6.71 -19.47 1.59
C ASP A 260 5.91 -20.68 2.11
N GLU A 261 4.63 -20.50 2.43
CA GLU A 261 3.77 -21.61 2.88
C GLU A 261 3.28 -22.43 1.66
N PRO A 262 3.65 -23.72 1.53
CA PRO A 262 3.07 -24.57 0.50
C PRO A 262 1.55 -24.68 0.73
N THR A 263 0.79 -24.56 -0.37
CA THR A 263 -0.69 -24.54 -0.49
C THR A 263 -1.47 -25.63 0.30
N ASN A 264 -0.79 -26.60 0.90
CA ASN A 264 -1.34 -27.68 1.72
C ASN A 264 -1.43 -27.39 3.23
N ARG A 265 -0.92 -26.25 3.71
CA ARG A 265 -1.30 -25.71 5.02
C ARG A 265 -2.32 -24.60 4.81
N LYS A 266 -3.59 -25.01 4.69
CA LYS A 266 -4.72 -24.09 4.87
C LYS A 266 -4.45 -23.34 6.18
N ILE A 267 -4.16 -22.04 6.11
CA ILE A 267 -4.24 -21.19 7.29
C ILE A 267 -5.71 -21.25 7.68
N ALA A 268 -6.02 -22.18 8.60
CA ALA A 268 -7.26 -22.19 9.33
C ALA A 268 -7.22 -20.92 10.16
N MET A 269 -7.80 -19.85 9.62
CA MET A 269 -8.06 -18.68 10.41
C MET A 269 -9.04 -19.10 11.49
N VAL A 270 -8.58 -18.97 12.73
CA VAL A 270 -9.28 -19.38 13.93
C VAL A 270 -10.61 -18.62 13.97
N THR A 271 -11.71 -19.32 13.68
CA THR A 271 -13.02 -18.92 14.17
C THR A 271 -12.98 -19.04 15.69
N LYS A 272 -12.89 -17.92 16.42
CA LYS A 272 -13.42 -17.91 17.78
C LYS A 272 -14.95 -17.88 17.65
N LYS A 273 -15.58 -18.94 18.17
CA LYS A 273 -17.01 -18.99 18.45
C LYS A 273 -17.39 -17.89 19.44
#